data_AF-A0A8E0VLE4-F1
#
_entry.id   AF-A0A8E0VLE4-F1
#
_cell.length_a   1.000
_cell.length_b   1.000
_cell.length_c   1.000
_cell.angle_alpha   90.00
_cell.angle_beta   90.00
_cell.angle_gamma   90.00
#
_symmetry.space_group_name_H-M   'P 1'
#
loop_
_entity.id
_entity.type
_entity.pdbx_description
1 polymer ?
#
loop_
_entity_poly.entity_id
_entity_poly.type
_entity_poly.pdbx_seq_one_letter_code
_entity_poly.pdbx_strand_id
1 'polypeptide(L)'
;TIFCTKCFTLRFLPTEVCEQAVEEECCEDSALTEPPWQPLTSDPVKSKSRDCLLWLVDLQRADGSWILNSELCSCLNVSESAVHSALPKTWNGACPKGPVPETAWATALALAYFETALATRESEWKLLARKANSWLVKQVPVGSGSTNNSKKYCDNLIAMAKQFLQACKT
;
A
#
# COMPACT_ATOMS: atom_id res chain seq x y z
N THR A 1 -27.62 19.41 -6.12
CA THR A 1 -27.85 18.24 -5.25
C THR A 1 -26.59 17.92 -4.49
N ILE A 2 -26.45 18.48 -3.28
CA ILE A 2 -25.47 18.06 -2.28
C ILE A 2 -26.29 18.01 -0.98
N PHE A 3 -26.71 16.80 -0.60
CA PHE A 3 -27.32 16.56 0.70
C PHE A 3 -26.19 16.19 1.68
N CYS A 4 -25.89 17.12 2.58
CA CYS A 4 -25.15 16.87 3.79
C CYS A 4 -26.18 16.82 4.92
N THR A 5 -26.54 15.62 5.39
CA THR A 5 -27.50 15.45 6.49
C THR A 5 -26.74 14.96 7.71
N LYS A 6 -26.36 15.90 8.57
CA LYS A 6 -26.01 15.62 9.97
C LYS A 6 -27.28 15.24 10.74
N CYS A 7 -27.10 14.22 11.58
CA CYS A 7 -27.82 13.84 12.79
C CYS A 7 -29.10 14.59 13.16
N PHE A 8 -30.19 13.82 13.25
CA PHE A 8 -31.45 14.19 13.86
C PHE A 8 -31.32 14.09 15.40
N THR A 9 -31.57 15.20 16.10
CA THR A 9 -31.78 15.30 17.55
C THR A 9 -33.20 14.88 17.93
N LEU A 10 -33.40 14.46 19.20
CA LEU A 10 -34.52 14.73 20.13
C LEU A 10 -34.54 13.61 21.22
N ARG A 11 -34.75 13.81 22.53
CA ARG A 11 -35.17 14.92 23.44
C ARG A 11 -35.02 14.32 24.88
N PHE A 12 -34.60 14.99 25.95
CA PHE A 12 -35.44 15.71 26.93
C PHE A 12 -34.57 16.15 28.14
N LEU A 13 -34.80 17.39 28.62
CA LEU A 13 -34.33 17.97 29.90
C LEU A 13 -35.29 17.58 31.05
N PRO A 14 -34.90 17.77 32.33
CA PRO A 14 -35.29 19.03 32.99
C PRO A 14 -34.19 19.72 33.81
N THR A 15 -34.43 21.02 33.97
CA THR A 15 -33.69 22.09 34.65
C THR A 15 -33.76 22.03 36.19
N GLU A 16 -32.68 22.38 36.90
CA GLU A 16 -32.68 23.33 38.03
C GLU A 16 -31.26 23.69 38.53
N VAL A 17 -30.95 24.99 38.41
CA VAL A 17 -30.13 25.93 39.21
C VAL A 17 -29.17 25.39 40.30
N CYS A 18 -27.89 25.82 40.24
CA CYS A 18 -27.24 26.60 41.30
C CYS A 18 -25.80 26.99 40.91
N GLU A 19 -25.63 28.28 40.66
CA GLU A 19 -24.39 29.03 40.63
C GLU A 19 -23.82 29.10 42.05
N GLN A 20 -22.59 28.61 42.25
CA GLN A 20 -21.75 29.02 43.37
C GLN A 20 -20.28 28.70 43.05
N ALA A 21 -19.51 29.77 42.89
CA ALA A 21 -18.06 29.76 42.92
C ALA A 21 -17.60 29.31 44.31
N VAL A 22 -16.63 28.40 44.35
CA VAL A 22 -15.70 28.25 45.47
C VAL A 22 -14.30 28.25 44.88
N GLU A 23 -13.62 29.37 45.08
CA GLU A 23 -12.17 29.47 44.99
C GLU A 23 -11.59 28.73 46.19
N GLU A 24 -10.72 27.75 45.93
CA GLU A 24 -9.83 27.20 46.95
C GLU A 24 -8.41 27.21 46.38
N GLU A 25 -7.62 28.17 46.86
CA GLU A 25 -6.17 28.18 46.73
C GLU A 25 -5.54 27.08 47.60
N CYS A 26 -4.47 26.47 47.09
CA CYS A 26 -3.25 26.01 47.80
C CYS A 26 -2.46 25.14 46.80
N CYS A 27 -1.16 25.29 46.52
CA CYS A 27 -0.06 25.97 47.21
C CYS A 27 0.93 26.55 46.20
N GLU A 28 1.72 27.50 46.70
CA GLU A 28 2.88 28.12 46.07
C GLU A 28 3.98 27.14 45.61
N ASP A 29 4.63 27.57 44.53
CA ASP A 29 6.06 27.51 44.23
C ASP A 29 6.81 26.20 44.47
N SER A 30 6.97 25.42 43.39
CA SER A 30 8.14 24.55 43.25
C SER A 30 8.73 24.75 41.86
N ALA A 31 9.78 25.57 41.83
CA ALA A 31 10.61 25.83 40.68
C ALA A 31 11.13 24.51 40.08
N LEU A 32 10.46 24.04 39.02
CA LEU A 32 11.08 23.17 38.04
C LEU A 32 11.77 24.06 37.02
N THR A 33 13.07 24.26 37.21
CA THR A 33 13.95 24.92 36.27
C THR A 33 13.85 24.19 34.92
N GLU A 34 13.18 24.79 33.95
CA GLU A 34 13.23 24.30 32.56
C GLU A 34 14.71 24.29 32.14
N PRO A 35 15.26 23.13 31.71
CA PRO A 35 16.61 23.11 31.19
C PRO A 35 16.67 24.05 29.97
N PRO A 36 17.76 24.82 29.81
CA PRO A 36 17.91 25.72 28.67
C PRO A 36 17.64 24.95 27.38
N TRP A 37 16.70 25.44 26.57
CA TRP A 37 16.43 24.91 25.24
C TRP A 37 17.72 24.97 24.42
N GLN A 38 18.49 23.88 24.46
CA GLN A 38 19.61 23.71 23.56
C GLN A 38 19.05 23.25 22.22
N PRO A 39 19.38 23.93 21.11
CA PRO A 39 19.03 23.45 19.79
C PRO A 39 19.54 22.01 19.66
N LEU A 40 18.63 21.08 19.38
CA LEU A 40 18.98 19.72 19.00
C LEU A 40 19.89 19.83 17.78
N THR A 41 21.19 19.65 17.98
CA THR A 41 22.15 19.58 16.90
C THR A 41 21.72 18.43 16.01
N SER A 42 21.21 18.75 14.83
CA SER A 42 20.87 17.75 13.83
C SER A 42 22.15 17.02 13.46
N ASP A 43 22.29 15.78 13.94
CA ASP A 43 23.27 14.86 13.37
C ASP A 43 23.07 14.83 11.85
N PRO A 44 24.14 14.71 11.05
CA PRO A 44 24.00 14.54 9.62
C PRO A 44 23.14 13.29 9.38
N VAL A 45 21.91 13.50 8.90
CA VAL A 45 20.96 12.43 8.58
C VAL A 45 21.63 11.59 7.48
N LYS A 46 22.31 10.51 7.87
CA LYS A 46 22.56 9.40 6.96
C LYS A 46 21.19 9.00 6.45
N SER A 47 20.91 9.26 5.17
CA SER A 47 19.65 8.89 4.55
C SER A 47 19.46 7.39 4.74
N LYS A 48 18.59 6.99 5.68
CA LYS A 48 18.19 5.60 5.83
C LYS A 48 17.61 5.16 4.49
N SER A 49 18.09 4.06 3.93
CA SER A 49 17.43 3.47 2.77
C SER A 49 15.99 3.21 3.17
N ARG A 50 15.03 3.69 2.38
CA ARG A 50 13.61 3.47 2.64
C ARG A 50 13.35 1.96 2.71
N ASP A 51 12.62 1.50 3.72
CA ASP A 51 12.21 0.10 3.80
C ASP A 51 11.32 -0.23 2.59
N CYS A 52 11.70 -1.26 1.84
CA CYS A 52 11.04 -1.59 0.58
C CYS A 52 9.58 -2.03 0.78
N LEU A 53 9.27 -2.72 1.89
CA LEU A 53 7.89 -3.10 2.18
C LEU A 53 7.03 -1.84 2.42
N LEU A 54 7.48 -0.91 3.27
CA LEU A 54 6.76 0.35 3.50
C LEU A 54 6.57 1.14 2.21
N TRP A 55 7.59 1.18 1.33
CA TRP A 55 7.45 1.84 0.04
C TRP A 55 6.40 1.16 -0.85
N LEU A 56 6.37 -0.17 -0.91
CA LEU A 56 5.31 -0.89 -1.64
C LEU A 56 3.91 -0.66 -1.05
N VAL A 57 3.80 -0.45 0.28
CA VAL A 57 2.53 -0.06 0.91
C VAL A 57 2.08 1.30 0.40
N ASP A 58 2.98 2.30 0.43
CA ASP A 58 2.67 3.67 -0.01
C ASP A 58 2.27 3.73 -1.49
N LEU A 59 2.90 2.89 -2.32
CA LEU A 59 2.61 2.81 -3.76
C LEU A 59 1.33 2.02 -4.09
N GLN A 60 0.78 1.23 -3.15
CA GLN A 60 -0.40 0.42 -3.45
C GLN A 60 -1.65 1.30 -3.56
N ARG A 61 -2.35 1.21 -4.70
CA ARG A 61 -3.61 1.91 -4.89
C ARG A 61 -4.72 1.35 -4.00
N ALA A 62 -5.76 2.17 -3.80
CA ALA A 62 -6.94 1.79 -3.03
C ALA A 62 -7.66 0.53 -3.57
N ASP A 63 -7.51 0.20 -4.85
CA ASP A 63 -8.07 -1.01 -5.47
C ASP A 63 -7.18 -2.26 -5.33
N GLY A 64 -5.93 -2.10 -4.86
CA GLY A 64 -4.96 -3.17 -4.68
C GLY A 64 -3.88 -3.26 -5.76
N SER A 65 -3.96 -2.42 -6.80
CA SER A 65 -3.00 -2.42 -7.91
C SER A 65 -1.77 -1.54 -7.66
N TRP A 66 -0.75 -1.71 -8.50
CA TRP A 66 0.35 -0.77 -8.66
C TRP A 66 0.37 -0.19 -10.07
N ILE A 67 0.87 1.04 -10.19
CA ILE A 67 1.14 1.71 -11.46
C ILE A 67 2.58 1.39 -11.85
N LEU A 68 2.81 1.07 -13.13
CA LEU A 68 4.16 0.96 -13.65
C LEU A 68 4.74 2.36 -13.80
N ASN A 69 5.71 2.72 -12.95
CA ASN A 69 6.41 4.00 -12.99
C ASN A 69 7.81 3.86 -12.38
N SER A 70 8.60 4.93 -12.47
CA SER A 70 9.97 4.98 -11.96
C SER A 70 10.08 4.70 -10.45
N GLU A 71 9.08 5.08 -9.64
CA GLU A 71 9.07 4.80 -8.20
C GLU A 71 8.95 3.30 -7.91
N LEU A 72 8.02 2.62 -8.58
CA LEU A 72 7.89 1.17 -8.45
C LEU A 72 9.16 0.46 -8.94
N CYS A 73 9.69 0.85 -10.10
CA CYS A 73 10.92 0.28 -10.64
C CYS A 73 12.11 0.47 -9.69
N SER A 74 12.25 1.66 -9.10
CA SER A 74 13.29 1.95 -8.10
C SER A 74 13.11 1.12 -6.83
N CYS A 75 11.87 0.97 -6.35
CA CYS A 75 11.54 0.14 -5.19
C CYS A 75 11.93 -1.33 -5.42
N LEU A 76 11.67 -1.85 -6.62
CA LEU A 76 11.97 -3.22 -7.01
C LEU A 76 13.43 -3.43 -7.44
N ASN A 77 14.22 -2.35 -7.54
CA ASN A 77 15.59 -2.32 -8.04
C ASN A 77 15.73 -2.91 -9.45
N VAL A 78 14.86 -2.48 -10.37
CA VAL A 78 14.88 -2.87 -11.79
C VAL A 78 14.82 -1.64 -12.69
N SER A 79 15.33 -1.74 -13.92
CA SER A 79 15.22 -0.66 -14.89
C SER A 79 13.83 -0.64 -15.53
N GLU A 80 13.28 0.54 -15.73
CA GLU A 80 11.97 0.74 -16.36
C GLU A 80 11.94 0.18 -17.79
N SER A 81 13.02 0.39 -18.57
CA SER A 81 13.16 -0.16 -19.91
C SER A 81 13.13 -1.70 -19.96
N ALA A 82 13.75 -2.37 -18.98
CA ALA A 82 13.72 -3.83 -18.89
C ALA A 82 12.30 -4.32 -18.53
N VAL A 83 11.61 -3.62 -17.63
CA VAL A 83 10.24 -3.96 -17.24
C VAL A 83 9.27 -3.86 -18.41
N HIS A 84 9.33 -2.77 -19.19
CA HIS A 84 8.50 -2.64 -20.40
C HIS A 84 8.86 -3.68 -21.47
N SER A 85 10.16 -3.99 -21.64
CA SER A 85 10.60 -5.01 -22.61
C SER A 85 10.13 -6.43 -22.24
N ALA A 86 9.98 -6.70 -20.94
CA ALA A 86 9.53 -7.99 -20.42
C ALA A 86 8.00 -8.12 -20.31
N LEU A 87 7.24 -7.07 -20.64
CA LEU A 87 5.78 -7.06 -20.56
C LEU A 87 5.17 -8.20 -21.42
N PRO A 88 4.42 -9.15 -20.84
CA PRO A 88 3.84 -10.23 -21.61
C PRO A 88 2.80 -9.74 -22.63
N LYS A 89 2.92 -10.22 -23.87
CA LYS A 89 2.00 -9.84 -24.97
C LYS A 89 0.61 -10.47 -24.85
N THR A 90 0.45 -11.51 -24.02
CA THR A 90 -0.81 -12.20 -23.79
C THR A 90 -0.84 -12.79 -22.37
N TRP A 91 -2.04 -13.01 -21.84
CA TRP A 91 -2.26 -13.65 -20.52
C TRP A 91 -1.89 -15.15 -20.50
N ASN A 92 -1.86 -15.79 -21.67
CA ASN A 92 -1.32 -17.13 -21.88
C ASN A 92 -0.74 -17.24 -23.30
N GLY A 93 0.24 -18.12 -23.50
CA GLY A 93 0.92 -18.29 -24.80
C GLY A 93 0.05 -18.86 -25.94
N ALA A 94 -1.25 -19.10 -25.71
CA ALA A 94 -2.10 -19.86 -26.62
C ALA A 94 -3.44 -19.19 -27.02
N CYS A 95 -3.85 -18.06 -26.43
CA CYS A 95 -5.17 -17.47 -26.69
C CYS A 95 -5.27 -15.95 -26.46
N PRO A 96 -6.23 -15.26 -27.11
CA PRO A 96 -5.96 -14.14 -28.02
C PRO A 96 -6.58 -12.81 -27.56
N LYS A 97 -6.86 -12.68 -26.26
CA LYS A 97 -7.61 -11.53 -25.71
C LYS A 97 -6.68 -10.42 -25.25
N GLY A 98 -5.99 -9.83 -26.22
CA GLY A 98 -5.23 -8.59 -26.04
C GLY A 98 -4.00 -8.68 -25.14
N PRO A 99 -3.23 -7.58 -25.08
CA PRO A 99 -2.04 -7.48 -24.26
C PRO A 99 -2.36 -7.53 -22.77
N VAL A 100 -1.40 -8.01 -21.96
CA VAL A 100 -1.47 -7.82 -20.52
C VAL A 100 -1.35 -6.31 -20.24
N PRO A 101 -2.29 -5.69 -19.50
CA PRO A 101 -2.17 -4.30 -19.12
C PRO A 101 -0.89 -4.05 -18.30
N GLU A 102 -0.25 -2.90 -18.48
CA GLU A 102 0.94 -2.54 -17.69
C GLU A 102 0.68 -2.55 -16.18
N THR A 103 -0.52 -2.14 -15.75
CA THR A 103 -0.93 -2.20 -14.33
C THR A 103 -1.04 -3.63 -13.81
N ALA A 104 -1.46 -4.59 -14.65
CA ALA A 104 -1.49 -6.00 -14.30
C ALA A 104 -0.07 -6.56 -14.17
N TRP A 105 0.84 -6.14 -15.04
CA TRP A 105 2.26 -6.50 -14.97
C TRP A 105 2.95 -5.90 -13.74
N ALA A 106 2.78 -4.61 -13.48
CA ALA A 106 3.27 -3.94 -12.27
C ALA A 106 2.77 -4.63 -10.99
N THR A 107 1.48 -4.99 -10.97
CA THR A 107 0.89 -5.69 -9.82
C THR A 107 1.47 -7.09 -9.65
N ALA A 108 1.72 -7.82 -10.74
CA ALA A 108 2.38 -9.13 -10.71
C ALA A 108 3.84 -9.03 -10.23
N LEU A 109 4.57 -7.97 -10.62
CA LEU A 109 5.93 -7.70 -10.14
C LEU A 109 5.97 -7.45 -8.62
N ALA A 110 5.05 -6.65 -8.09
CA ALA A 110 4.95 -6.44 -6.64
C ALA A 110 4.65 -7.75 -5.88
N LEU A 111 3.70 -8.55 -6.39
CA LEU A 111 3.39 -9.88 -5.83
C LEU A 111 4.61 -10.83 -5.87
N ALA A 112 5.30 -10.89 -7.00
CA ALA A 112 6.52 -11.68 -7.13
C ALA A 112 7.63 -11.21 -6.19
N TYR A 113 7.75 -9.90 -5.97
CA TYR A 113 8.73 -9.33 -5.05
C TYR A 113 8.44 -9.71 -3.59
N PHE A 114 7.17 -9.64 -3.17
CA PHE A 114 6.76 -10.13 -1.85
C PHE A 114 7.20 -11.58 -1.61
N GLU A 115 6.93 -12.44 -2.60
CA GLU A 115 7.19 -13.88 -2.50
C GLU A 115 8.68 -14.24 -2.62
N THR A 116 9.54 -13.36 -3.16
CA THR A 116 10.95 -13.68 -3.40
C THR A 116 11.94 -12.88 -2.56
N ALA A 117 11.71 -11.58 -2.39
CA ALA A 117 12.60 -10.68 -1.65
C ALA A 117 12.15 -10.45 -0.20
N LEU A 118 10.84 -10.58 0.07
CA LEU A 118 10.25 -10.34 1.39
C LEU A 118 9.61 -11.60 2.00
N ALA A 119 10.01 -12.79 1.55
CA ALA A 119 9.41 -14.06 1.96
C ALA A 119 9.40 -14.28 3.48
N THR A 120 10.45 -13.82 4.18
CA THR A 120 10.57 -13.91 5.65
C THR A 120 9.60 -12.99 6.41
N ARG A 121 8.94 -12.06 5.72
CA ARG A 121 8.03 -11.05 6.27
C ARG A 121 6.57 -11.29 5.81
N GLU A 122 6.20 -12.52 5.46
CA GLU A 122 4.87 -12.84 4.90
C GLU A 122 3.72 -12.25 5.71
N SER A 123 3.77 -12.36 7.03
CA SER A 123 2.73 -11.84 7.93
C SER A 123 2.47 -10.34 7.75
N GLU A 124 3.48 -9.57 7.36
CA GLU A 124 3.39 -8.12 7.18
C GLU A 124 2.70 -7.74 5.85
N TRP A 125 2.91 -8.52 4.78
CA TRP A 125 2.42 -8.16 3.43
C TRP A 125 1.27 -9.02 2.92
N LYS A 126 0.89 -10.10 3.63
CA LYS A 126 -0.16 -11.03 3.19
C LYS A 126 -1.49 -10.35 2.87
N LEU A 127 -1.87 -9.32 3.63
CA LEU A 127 -3.10 -8.56 3.37
C LEU A 127 -3.00 -7.72 2.07
N LEU A 128 -1.85 -7.07 1.83
CA LEU A 128 -1.60 -6.35 0.58
C LEU A 128 -1.66 -7.30 -0.61
N ALA A 129 -1.00 -8.46 -0.51
CA ALA A 129 -0.97 -9.46 -1.57
C ALA A 129 -2.37 -10.06 -1.84
N ARG A 130 -3.19 -10.29 -0.82
CA ARG A 130 -4.58 -10.76 -0.99
C ARG A 130 -5.42 -9.76 -1.78
N LYS A 131 -5.30 -8.48 -1.46
CA LYS A 131 -6.02 -7.39 -2.16
C LYS A 131 -5.58 -7.29 -3.62
N ALA A 132 -4.27 -7.31 -3.86
CA ALA A 132 -3.68 -7.29 -5.18
C ALA A 132 -4.08 -8.48 -6.04
N ASN A 133 -4.04 -9.71 -5.50
CA ASN A 133 -4.52 -10.91 -6.18
C ASN A 133 -6.00 -10.80 -6.55
N SER A 134 -6.84 -10.31 -5.62
CA SER A 134 -8.27 -10.12 -5.88
C SER A 134 -8.54 -9.11 -6.99
N TRP A 135 -7.70 -8.08 -7.10
CA TRP A 135 -7.75 -7.12 -8.21
C TRP A 135 -7.25 -7.73 -9.52
N LEU A 136 -6.14 -8.47 -9.50
CA LEU A 136 -5.50 -9.04 -10.69
C LEU A 136 -6.41 -10.06 -11.39
N VAL A 137 -7.12 -10.89 -10.63
CA VAL A 137 -8.10 -11.85 -11.16
C VAL A 137 -9.21 -11.16 -11.95
N LYS A 138 -9.60 -9.94 -11.58
CA LYS A 138 -10.62 -9.14 -12.29
C LYS A 138 -10.10 -8.55 -13.60
N GLN A 139 -8.78 -8.47 -13.79
CA GLN A 139 -8.18 -7.96 -15.03
C GLN A 139 -8.10 -9.01 -16.12
N VAL A 140 -8.22 -10.29 -15.76
CA VAL A 140 -8.24 -11.39 -16.73
C VAL A 140 -9.44 -11.22 -17.66
N PRO A 141 -9.26 -11.18 -18.99
CA PRO A 141 -10.34 -11.10 -19.95
C PRO A 141 -11.22 -12.37 -19.93
N VAL A 142 -12.25 -12.40 -19.09
CA VAL A 142 -13.11 -13.58 -18.94
C VAL A 142 -14.05 -13.68 -20.16
N GLY A 143 -13.97 -14.79 -20.90
CA GLY A 143 -15.07 -15.22 -21.78
C GLY A 143 -15.87 -16.27 -21.05
N SER A 144 -16.88 -15.85 -20.29
CA SER A 144 -17.86 -16.74 -19.61
C SER A 144 -17.29 -17.99 -18.91
N GLY A 145 -16.05 -17.95 -18.40
CA GLY A 145 -15.30 -19.11 -17.94
C GLY A 145 -15.01 -19.06 -16.44
N SER A 146 -15.13 -20.22 -15.80
CA SER A 146 -14.90 -20.54 -14.38
C SER A 146 -13.70 -19.80 -13.75
N THR A 147 -13.86 -19.37 -12.49
CA THR A 147 -12.86 -18.67 -11.65
C THR A 147 -11.49 -19.36 -11.59
N ASN A 148 -11.47 -20.68 -11.80
CA ASN A 148 -10.26 -21.49 -11.81
C ASN A 148 -9.29 -21.10 -12.93
N ASN A 149 -9.78 -20.69 -14.10
CA ASN A 149 -8.93 -20.31 -15.22
C ASN A 149 -8.28 -18.94 -14.98
N SER A 150 -9.03 -17.97 -14.44
CA SER A 150 -8.50 -16.65 -14.11
C SER A 150 -7.38 -16.73 -13.08
N LYS A 151 -7.54 -17.57 -12.06
CA LYS A 151 -6.48 -17.84 -11.10
C LYS A 151 -5.23 -18.40 -11.79
N LYS A 152 -5.39 -19.39 -12.67
CA LYS A 152 -4.27 -19.99 -13.42
C LYS A 152 -3.50 -18.95 -14.25
N TYR A 153 -4.18 -18.01 -14.88
CA TYR A 153 -3.51 -16.94 -15.62
C TYR A 153 -2.77 -15.96 -14.71
N CYS A 154 -3.35 -15.60 -13.58
CA CYS A 154 -2.67 -14.76 -12.58
C CYS A 154 -1.43 -15.46 -12.03
N ASP A 155 -1.55 -16.73 -11.64
CA ASP A 155 -0.42 -17.53 -11.12
C ASP A 155 0.71 -17.62 -12.17
N ASN A 156 0.36 -17.79 -13.46
CA ASN A 156 1.34 -17.79 -14.54
C ASN A 156 2.03 -16.43 -14.73
N LEU A 157 1.27 -15.33 -14.68
CA LEU A 157 1.81 -13.98 -14.78
C LEU A 157 2.78 -13.67 -13.63
N ILE A 158 2.42 -14.05 -12.40
CA ILE A 158 3.29 -13.91 -11.22
C ILE A 158 4.55 -14.78 -11.38
N ALA A 159 4.43 -15.98 -11.94
CA ALA A 159 5.60 -16.83 -12.19
C ALA A 159 6.57 -16.20 -13.21
N MET A 160 6.06 -15.59 -14.29
CA MET A 160 6.89 -14.84 -15.24
C MET A 160 7.56 -13.63 -14.56
N ALA A 161 6.83 -12.89 -13.72
CA ALA A 161 7.38 -11.79 -12.93
C ALA A 161 8.52 -12.23 -12.01
N LYS A 162 8.40 -13.38 -11.36
CA LYS A 162 9.49 -13.96 -10.54
C LYS A 162 10.73 -14.25 -11.37
N GLN A 163 10.56 -14.88 -12.53
CA GLN A 163 11.68 -15.20 -13.43
C GLN A 163 12.39 -13.93 -13.89
N PHE A 164 11.62 -12.88 -14.26
CA PHE A 164 12.16 -11.59 -14.62
C PHE A 164 12.95 -10.95 -13.47
N LEU A 165 12.36 -10.87 -12.26
CA LEU A 165 13.04 -10.30 -11.09
C LEU A 165 14.30 -11.09 -10.69
N GLN A 166 14.32 -12.40 -10.92
CA GLN A 166 15.51 -13.23 -10.70
C GLN A 166 16.59 -12.93 -11.75
N ALA A 167 16.21 -12.80 -13.04
CA ALA A 167 17.14 -12.47 -14.11
C ALA A 167 17.81 -11.10 -13.89
N CYS A 168 17.08 -10.10 -13.39
CA CYS A 168 17.63 -8.77 -13.10
C CYS A 168 18.59 -8.71 -11.89
N LYS A 169 18.63 -9.74 -11.04
CA LYS A 169 19.55 -9.81 -9.88
C LYS A 169 20.90 -10.43 -10.24
N THR A 170 21.04 -10.96 -11.45
CA THR A 170 22.24 -11.65 -11.95
C THR A 170 23.10 -10.68 -12.73
#